data_AF-A4C1M4-F1
#
_entry.id   AF-A4C1M4-F1
#
_cell.length_a   1.000
_cell.length_b   1.000
_cell.length_c   1.000
_cell.angle_alpha   90.00
_cell.angle_beta   90.00
_cell.angle_gamma   90.00
#
_symmetry.space_group_name_H-M   'P 1'
#
loop_
_entity.id
_entity.type
_entity.pdbx_description
1 polymer ?
#
loop_
_entity_poly.entity_id
_entity_poly.type
_entity_poly.pdbx_seq_one_letter_code
_entity_poly.pdbx_strand_id
1 'polypeptide(L)'
;MKMLLKISYSLVLILFISCAAPKAKHTKKPLDFTIAFGSCNRQNMENILWKEIKKNKPDFWIWGGDNAYSNTDEMDKLRMDYETLKTKGKFRVNK
;
A
#
# COMPACT_ATOMS: atom_id res chain seq x y z
N MET A 1 64.56 -0.28 -23.00
CA MET A 1 64.08 -1.42 -22.20
C MET A 1 63.42 -1.02 -20.88
N LYS A 2 64.06 -0.21 -20.01
CA LYS A 2 63.45 0.25 -18.73
C LYS A 2 62.15 1.06 -18.89
N MET A 3 61.99 1.79 -20.00
CA MET A 3 60.78 2.56 -20.31
C MET A 3 59.58 1.66 -20.66
N LEU A 4 59.81 0.58 -21.41
CA LEU A 4 58.79 -0.41 -21.75
C LEU A 4 58.33 -1.21 -20.51
N LEU A 5 59.26 -1.49 -19.59
CA LEU A 5 58.95 -2.17 -18.33
C LEU A 5 58.09 -1.30 -17.39
N LYS A 6 58.30 0.03 -17.37
CA LYS A 6 57.48 0.98 -16.61
C LYS A 6 56.07 1.14 -17.20
N ILE A 7 55.96 1.14 -18.53
CA ILE A 7 54.66 1.20 -19.23
C ILE A 7 53.87 -0.08 -18.97
N SER A 8 54.53 -1.24 -18.99
CA SER A 8 53.92 -2.53 -18.63
C SER A 8 53.40 -2.53 -17.18
N TYR A 9 54.18 -2.02 -16.22
CA TYR A 9 53.76 -1.91 -14.82
C TYR A 9 52.56 -0.97 -14.63
N SER A 10 52.53 0.13 -15.38
CA SER A 10 51.42 1.10 -15.34
C SER A 10 50.14 0.52 -15.95
N LEU A 11 50.24 -0.25 -17.04
CA LEU A 11 49.07 -0.93 -17.64
C LEU A 11 48.48 -2.00 -16.72
N VAL A 12 49.34 -2.78 -16.05
CA VAL A 12 48.91 -3.81 -15.10
C VAL A 12 48.17 -3.18 -13.90
N LEU A 13 48.63 -2.02 -13.42
CA LEU A 13 47.98 -1.32 -12.31
C LEU A 13 46.58 -0.80 -12.66
N ILE A 14 46.37 -0.36 -13.91
CA ILE A 14 45.06 0.16 -14.39
C ILE A 14 44.04 -0.98 -14.53
N LEU A 15 44.49 -2.20 -14.87
CA LEU A 15 43.62 -3.38 -15.00
C LEU A 15 43.03 -3.85 -13.66
N PHE A 16 43.72 -3.65 -12.53
CA PHE A 16 43.22 -4.05 -11.21
C PHE A 16 42.14 -3.11 -10.64
N ILE A 17 42.04 -1.87 -11.12
CA ILE A 17 41.09 -0.86 -10.59
C ILE A 17 39.70 -0.98 -11.23
N SER A 18 39.58 -1.65 -12.38
CA SER A 18 38.34 -1.69 -13.16
C SER A 18 37.32 -2.75 -12.71
N CYS A 19 37.60 -3.55 -11.68
CA CYS A 19 36.73 -4.66 -11.27
C CYS A 19 36.03 -4.40 -9.92
N ALA A 20 35.28 -3.30 -9.83
CA ALA A 20 34.34 -3.07 -8.74
C ALA A 20 33.02 -2.50 -9.30
N ALA A 21 32.21 -3.35 -9.93
CA ALA A 21 30.85 -2.98 -10.30
C ALA A 21 30.03 -2.79 -9.00
N PRO A 22 29.39 -1.61 -8.78
CA PRO A 22 28.51 -1.45 -7.65
C PRO A 22 27.32 -2.40 -7.82
N LYS A 23 27.22 -3.41 -6.95
CA LYS A 23 26.01 -4.23 -6.87
C LYS A 23 24.88 -3.29 -6.47
N ALA A 24 23.96 -3.03 -7.39
CA ALA A 24 22.70 -2.38 -7.07
C ALA A 24 22.03 -3.19 -5.95
N LYS A 25 22.08 -2.67 -4.72
CA LYS A 25 21.31 -3.24 -3.62
C LYS A 25 19.85 -2.95 -3.98
N HIS A 26 19.17 -3.94 -4.54
CA HIS A 26 17.72 -3.97 -4.50
C HIS A 26 17.33 -4.16 -3.04
N THR A 27 17.33 -3.07 -2.27
CA THR A 27 16.58 -2.99 -1.04
C THR A 27 15.11 -3.00 -1.46
N LYS A 28 14.57 -4.19 -1.75
CA LYS A 28 13.13 -4.40 -1.65
C LYS A 28 12.82 -4.20 -0.18
N LYS A 29 12.60 -2.94 0.22
CA LYS A 29 11.96 -2.64 1.48
C LYS A 29 10.66 -3.42 1.40
N PRO A 30 10.37 -4.37 2.31
CA PRO A 30 9.07 -5.02 2.30
C PRO A 30 8.04 -3.89 2.30
N LEU A 31 7.17 -3.89 1.29
CA LEU A 31 6.00 -3.03 1.27
C LEU A 31 5.14 -3.52 2.43
N ASP A 32 5.35 -2.93 3.60
CA ASP A 32 4.49 -3.12 4.75
C ASP A 32 3.19 -2.42 4.42
N PHE A 33 2.17 -3.21 4.16
CA PHE A 33 0.91 -2.77 3.59
C PHE A 33 -0.23 -3.59 4.20
N THR A 34 -1.12 -2.92 4.91
CA THR A 34 -2.21 -3.55 5.64
C THR A 34 -3.54 -3.19 5.00
N ILE A 35 -4.25 -4.19 4.49
CA ILE A 35 -5.62 -4.05 3.97
C ILE A 35 -6.59 -4.59 5.01
N ALA A 36 -7.55 -3.78 5.43
CA ALA A 36 -8.75 -4.27 6.11
C ALA A 36 -9.89 -4.43 5.09
N PHE A 37 -10.73 -5.43 5.29
CA PHE A 37 -11.90 -5.64 4.45
C PHE A 37 -13.08 -6.14 5.27
N GLY A 38 -14.29 -5.98 4.74
CA GLY A 38 -15.50 -6.49 5.35
C GLY A 38 -16.73 -6.23 4.50
N SER A 39 -17.83 -6.87 4.87
CA SER A 39 -19.13 -6.80 4.20
C SER A 39 -20.26 -6.65 5.22
N CYS A 40 -21.51 -6.66 4.77
CA CYS A 40 -22.70 -6.74 5.61
C CYS A 40 -22.83 -5.59 6.64
N ASN A 41 -22.50 -4.37 6.23
CA ASN A 41 -22.58 -3.21 7.11
C ASN A 41 -23.95 -2.55 6.98
N ARG A 42 -24.86 -2.88 7.91
CA ARG A 42 -26.18 -2.24 7.96
C ARG A 42 -26.03 -0.78 8.36
N GLN A 43 -26.21 0.13 7.40
CA GLN A 43 -25.92 1.57 7.51
C GLN A 43 -26.71 2.28 8.62
N ASN A 44 -27.84 1.74 9.04
CA ASN A 44 -28.68 2.33 10.07
C ASN A 44 -28.25 1.94 11.51
N MET A 45 -27.35 0.95 11.67
CA MET A 45 -26.85 0.48 12.96
C MET A 45 -25.43 0.96 13.22
N GLU A 46 -25.07 1.12 14.49
CA GLU A 46 -23.66 1.32 14.85
C GLU A 46 -22.88 0.04 14.57
N ASN A 47 -21.74 0.17 13.90
CA ASN A 47 -20.82 -0.93 13.68
C ASN A 47 -19.66 -0.85 14.69
N ILE A 48 -19.74 -1.69 15.72
CA ILE A 48 -18.77 -1.77 16.82
C ILE A 48 -17.38 -2.22 16.37
N LEU A 49 -17.26 -2.88 15.21
CA LEU A 49 -15.99 -3.40 14.69
C LEU A 49 -15.07 -2.28 14.20
N TRP A 50 -15.61 -1.10 13.86
CA TRP A 50 -14.78 0.04 13.42
C TRP A 50 -13.71 0.41 14.43
N LYS A 51 -13.97 0.23 15.72
CA LYS A 51 -12.98 0.49 16.78
C LYS A 51 -11.78 -0.44 16.66
N GLU A 52 -12.03 -1.73 16.47
CA GLU A 52 -10.98 -2.76 16.39
C GLU A 52 -10.25 -2.73 15.04
N ILE A 53 -10.98 -2.48 13.94
CA ILE A 53 -10.39 -2.28 12.61
C ILE A 53 -9.35 -1.15 12.64
N LYS A 54 -9.68 -0.01 13.27
CA LYS A 54 -8.78 1.14 13.37
C LYS A 54 -7.53 0.90 14.22
N LYS A 55 -7.59 0.00 15.23
CA LYS A 55 -6.40 -0.34 16.03
C LYS A 55 -5.29 -0.99 15.19
N ASN A 56 -5.66 -1.67 14.11
CA ASN A 56 -4.73 -2.34 13.19
C ASN A 56 -4.10 -1.39 12.16
N LYS A 57 -4.43 -0.08 12.19
CA LYS A 57 -3.90 0.95 11.30
C LYS A 57 -3.86 0.50 9.82
N PRO A 58 -5.00 0.08 9.23
CA PRO A 58 -4.99 -0.34 7.84
C PRO A 58 -4.69 0.84 6.92
N ASP A 59 -3.90 0.62 5.88
CA ASP A 59 -3.66 1.60 4.82
C ASP A 59 -4.91 1.77 3.95
N PHE A 60 -5.67 0.68 3.75
CA PHE A 60 -6.85 0.66 2.90
C PHE A 60 -7.99 -0.15 3.51
N TRP A 61 -9.22 0.23 3.16
CA TRP A 61 -10.44 -0.54 3.42
C TRP A 61 -11.09 -0.98 2.11
N ILE A 62 -11.51 -2.24 2.04
CA ILE A 62 -12.25 -2.79 0.90
C ILE A 62 -13.61 -3.31 1.38
N TRP A 63 -14.68 -2.89 0.69
CA TRP A 63 -16.00 -3.49 0.86
C TRP A 63 -16.10 -4.80 0.08
N GLY A 64 -16.53 -5.87 0.75
CA GLY A 64 -16.80 -7.16 0.13
C GLY A 64 -18.21 -7.31 -0.46
N GLY A 65 -19.00 -6.22 -0.51
CA GLY A 65 -20.44 -6.24 -0.82
C GLY A 65 -21.30 -5.92 0.40
N ASP A 66 -22.62 -5.84 0.20
CA ASP A 66 -23.63 -5.59 1.24
C ASP A 66 -23.28 -4.44 2.20
N ASN A 67 -22.76 -3.35 1.64
CA ASN A 67 -22.34 -2.18 2.42
C ASN A 67 -23.49 -1.21 2.74
N ALA A 68 -24.60 -1.31 2.01
CA ALA A 68 -25.85 -0.62 2.26
C ALA A 68 -27.02 -1.56 1.95
N TYR A 69 -27.97 -1.65 2.86
CA TYR A 69 -29.18 -2.46 2.71
C TYR A 69 -30.34 -1.54 2.35
N SER A 70 -30.81 -1.64 1.11
CA SER A 70 -31.92 -0.84 0.61
C SER A 70 -32.83 -1.74 -0.23
N ASN A 71 -33.94 -2.19 0.35
CA ASN A 71 -34.95 -2.96 -0.37
C ASN A 71 -35.97 -1.99 -0.95
N THR A 72 -35.63 -1.38 -2.10
CA THR A 72 -36.44 -0.35 -2.74
C THR A 72 -36.08 -0.23 -4.21
N ASP A 73 -37.07 0.09 -5.05
CA ASP A 73 -36.87 0.48 -6.45
C ASP A 73 -36.74 2.01 -6.60
N GLU A 74 -37.00 2.76 -5.53
CA GLU A 74 -36.93 4.23 -5.51
C GLU A 74 -35.48 4.70 -5.39
N MET A 75 -34.95 5.27 -6.48
CA MET A 75 -33.55 5.71 -6.55
C MET A 75 -33.18 6.76 -5.50
N ASP A 76 -34.14 7.59 -5.09
CA ASP A 76 -33.93 8.58 -4.04
C ASP A 76 -33.72 7.94 -2.67
N LYS A 77 -34.46 6.86 -2.39
CA LYS A 77 -34.30 6.09 -1.15
C LYS A 77 -32.95 5.37 -1.13
N LEU A 78 -32.55 4.76 -2.24
CA LEU A 78 -31.24 4.13 -2.38
C LEU A 78 -30.11 5.14 -2.14
N ARG A 79 -30.21 6.34 -2.74
CA ARG A 79 -29.23 7.42 -2.54
C ARG A 79 -29.14 7.82 -1.08
N MET A 80 -30.28 8.01 -0.42
CA MET A 80 -30.32 8.36 1.02
C MET A 80 -29.69 7.28 1.91
N ASP A 81 -29.87 6.00 1.55
CA ASP A 81 -29.25 4.89 2.29
C ASP A 81 -27.72 4.90 2.15
N TYR A 82 -27.18 5.20 0.96
CA TYR A 82 -25.74 5.39 0.78
C TYR A 82 -25.21 6.65 1.48
N GLU A 83 -25.96 7.75 1.51
CA GLU A 83 -25.56 8.92 2.29
C GLU A 83 -25.57 8.64 3.80
N THR A 84 -26.50 7.79 4.27
CA THR A 84 -26.49 7.30 5.66
C THR A 84 -25.21 6.49 5.95
N LEU A 85 -24.81 5.60 5.05
CA LEU A 85 -23.56 4.86 5.15
C LEU A 85 -22.35 5.81 5.25
N LYS A 86 -22.30 6.86 4.44
CA LYS A 86 -21.19 7.81 4.37
C LYS A 86 -21.09 8.73 5.58
N THR A 87 -22.23 9.14 6.14
CA THR A 87 -22.29 10.07 7.29
C THR A 87 -22.09 9.36 8.63
N LYS A 88 -22.70 8.18 8.82
CA LYS A 88 -22.53 7.36 10.04
C LYS A 88 -21.25 6.55 10.02
N GLY A 89 -20.86 6.08 8.84
CA GLY A 89 -19.57 5.46 8.66
C GLY A 89 -18.51 6.48 9.03
N LYS A 90 -17.81 6.25 10.15
CA LYS A 90 -16.46 6.79 10.36
C LYS A 90 -15.48 6.11 9.38
N PHE A 91 -15.90 6.04 8.11
CA PHE A 91 -15.46 5.24 6.98
C PHE A 91 -14.09 5.66 6.45
N ARG A 92 -13.63 6.82 6.90
CA ARG A 92 -12.26 7.26 6.63
C ARG A 92 -11.32 6.48 7.52
N VAL A 93 -10.78 5.40 6.94
CA VAL A 93 -9.59 4.71 7.48
C VAL A 93 -8.34 5.59 7.31
N ASN A 94 -8.41 6.65 6.49
CA ASN A 94 -7.39 7.69 6.44
C ASN A 94 -8.00 9.10 6.59
N LYS A 95 -7.61 9.79 7.65
CA LYS A 95 -7.25 11.20 7.60
C LYS A 95 -5.95 11.37 8.40
#